data_AF-A0A9E6JLE7-F1
#
_entry.id   AF-A0A9E6JLE7-F1
#
_cell.length_a   1.000
_cell.length_b   1.000
_cell.length_c   1.000
_cell.angle_alpha   90.00
_cell.angle_beta   90.00
_cell.angle_gamma   90.00
#
_symmetry.space_group_name_H-M   'P 1'
#
loop_
_entity.id
_entity.type
_entity.pdbx_description
1 polymer ?
#
loop_
_entity_poly.entity_id
_entity_poly.type
_entity_poly.pdbx_seq_one_letter_code
_entity_poly.pdbx_strand_id
1 'polypeptide(L)'
;ALNQVLFLRLKVAGVRIRAAKDEAAVDALKLQAMKDVYRILAMHLGVPPSKFTWRYVAKDKQVTPLKAWTPKDFYKTAIGADLDDFVALYSIPTLAYQKKYEIDLDRALLDAPNMFFVNCPLEVLKEAAKTCVLSDRLVWFGADVSQDMQREEGLLMPGVRDFASLYGMDFAMDRRECFESRRSVPNHNMVFTGVDVADGKPVKWLVENSWGDKGGKKGYYTMMDGWFDHFVQVVVVPRSVVPKAVLDVFATQAELLPPWDPMMSALNVE
;
A
#
# COMPACT_ATOMS: atom_id res chain seq x y z
N ALA A 1 -14.09 -17.56 4.80
CA ALA A 1 -14.69 -17.90 6.12
C ALA A 1 -14.36 -16.85 7.19
N LEU A 2 -13.08 -16.61 7.52
CA LEU A 2 -12.67 -15.63 8.56
C LEU A 2 -13.31 -14.24 8.38
N ASN A 3 -13.05 -13.57 7.25
CA ASN A 3 -13.56 -12.21 7.00
C ASN A 3 -15.09 -12.15 7.04
N GLN A 4 -15.77 -13.13 6.46
CA GLN A 4 -17.24 -13.20 6.46
C GLN A 4 -17.82 -13.25 7.88
N VAL A 5 -17.26 -14.08 8.77
CA VAL A 5 -17.71 -14.20 10.16
C VAL A 5 -17.37 -12.94 10.95
N LEU A 6 -16.18 -12.37 10.74
CA LEU A 6 -15.75 -11.12 11.35
C LEU A 6 -16.69 -9.97 10.98
N PHE A 7 -16.99 -9.79 9.70
CA PHE A 7 -17.92 -8.78 9.21
C PHE A 7 -19.32 -8.95 9.79
N LEU A 8 -19.84 -10.19 9.83
CA LEU A 8 -21.14 -10.46 10.43
C LEU A 8 -21.17 -10.07 11.92
N ARG A 9 -20.13 -10.44 12.68
CA ARG A 9 -20.02 -10.11 14.11
C ARG A 9 -19.99 -8.59 14.33
N LEU A 10 -19.20 -7.87 13.53
CA LEU A 10 -19.13 -6.41 13.57
C LEU A 10 -20.45 -5.74 13.20
N LYS A 11 -21.18 -6.22 12.18
CA LYS A 11 -22.52 -5.71 11.82
C LYS A 11 -23.50 -5.84 12.98
N VAL A 12 -23.53 -6.99 13.65
CA VAL A 12 -24.40 -7.20 14.82
C VAL A 12 -24.00 -6.29 15.98
N ALA A 13 -22.71 -6.11 16.25
CA ALA A 13 -22.24 -5.16 17.26
C ALA A 13 -22.69 -3.73 16.92
N GLY A 14 -22.53 -3.30 15.66
CA GLY A 14 -22.94 -1.98 15.19
C GLY A 14 -24.44 -1.70 15.36
N VAL A 15 -25.30 -2.68 15.06
CA VAL A 15 -26.75 -2.54 15.29
C VAL A 15 -27.06 -2.33 16.78
N ARG A 16 -26.43 -3.11 17.66
CA ARG A 16 -26.66 -3.03 19.11
C ARG A 16 -26.12 -1.71 19.69
N ILE A 17 -24.93 -1.29 19.26
CA ILE A 17 -24.32 -0.01 19.69
C ILE A 17 -25.22 1.16 19.31
N ARG A 18 -25.77 1.19 18.10
CA ARG A 18 -26.71 2.25 17.67
C ARG A 18 -28.02 2.29 18.46
N ALA A 19 -28.43 1.16 19.05
CA ALA A 19 -29.64 1.06 19.86
C ALA A 19 -29.39 1.27 21.36
N ALA A 20 -28.14 1.46 21.78
CA ALA A 20 -27.78 1.69 23.18
C ALA A 20 -28.31 3.05 23.66
N LYS A 21 -28.75 3.12 24.92
CA LYS A 21 -29.44 4.30 25.48
C LYS A 21 -28.50 5.31 26.13
N ASP A 22 -27.29 4.88 26.49
CA ASP A 22 -26.30 5.68 27.19
C ASP A 22 -24.88 5.22 26.81
N GLU A 23 -23.89 6.03 27.18
CA GLU A 23 -22.48 5.83 26.88
C GLU A 23 -21.91 4.58 27.57
N ALA A 24 -22.34 4.28 28.80
CA ALA A 24 -21.89 3.09 29.52
C ALA A 24 -22.31 1.79 28.79
N ALA A 25 -23.53 1.75 28.25
CA ALA A 25 -24.01 0.64 27.43
C ALA A 25 -23.24 0.54 26.11
N VAL A 26 -22.91 1.67 25.47
CA VAL A 26 -22.06 1.71 24.27
C VAL A 26 -20.69 1.10 24.56
N ASP A 27 -20.03 1.51 25.64
CA ASP A 27 -18.70 1.04 26.00
C ASP A 27 -18.68 -0.46 26.37
N ALA A 28 -19.69 -0.92 27.10
CA ALA A 28 -19.85 -2.34 27.39
C ALA A 28 -20.01 -3.17 26.10
N LEU A 29 -20.80 -2.69 25.14
CA LEU A 29 -21.00 -3.34 23.84
C LEU A 29 -19.74 -3.31 22.97
N LYS A 30 -18.99 -2.20 22.95
CA LYS A 30 -17.69 -2.11 22.28
C LYS A 30 -16.70 -3.10 22.86
N LEU A 31 -16.56 -3.17 24.19
CA LEU A 31 -15.67 -4.11 24.86
C LEU A 31 -16.05 -5.57 24.54
N GLN A 32 -17.34 -5.90 24.55
CA GLN A 32 -17.78 -7.24 24.17
C GLN A 32 -17.48 -7.54 22.70
N ALA A 33 -17.73 -6.59 21.79
CA ALA A 33 -17.39 -6.76 20.37
C ALA A 33 -15.89 -6.99 20.16
N MET A 34 -15.02 -6.27 20.88
CA MET A 34 -13.57 -6.46 20.81
C MET A 34 -13.13 -7.84 21.33
N LYS A 35 -13.76 -8.35 22.39
CA LYS A 35 -13.53 -9.73 22.86
C LYS A 35 -13.93 -10.77 21.82
N ASP A 36 -15.08 -10.58 21.16
CA ASP A 36 -15.55 -11.46 20.09
C ASP A 36 -14.59 -11.44 18.88
N VAL A 37 -14.17 -10.26 18.45
CA VAL A 37 -13.18 -10.05 17.38
C VAL A 37 -11.87 -10.77 17.72
N TYR A 38 -11.33 -10.54 18.91
CA TYR A 38 -10.11 -11.20 19.36
C TYR A 38 -10.24 -12.73 19.34
N ARG A 39 -11.37 -13.27 19.84
CA ARG A 39 -11.63 -14.71 19.83
C ARG A 39 -11.65 -15.27 18.40
N ILE A 40 -12.36 -14.61 17.48
CA ILE A 40 -12.44 -15.04 16.07
C ILE A 40 -11.03 -15.05 15.45
N LEU A 41 -10.26 -13.97 15.61
CA LEU A 41 -8.90 -13.87 15.06
C LEU A 41 -7.98 -14.93 15.66
N ALA A 42 -7.97 -15.08 16.99
CA ALA A 42 -7.13 -16.07 17.68
C ALA A 42 -7.46 -17.52 17.28
N MET A 43 -8.73 -17.84 17.02
CA MET A 43 -9.13 -19.17 16.57
C MET A 43 -8.63 -19.50 15.15
N HIS A 44 -8.52 -18.50 14.27
CA HIS A 44 -8.14 -18.72 12.87
C HIS A 44 -6.64 -18.50 12.62
N LEU A 45 -6.01 -17.56 13.34
CA LEU A 45 -4.64 -17.11 13.11
C LEU A 45 -3.67 -17.49 14.24
N GLY A 46 -4.20 -18.00 15.36
CA GLY A 46 -3.44 -18.22 16.59
C GLY A 46 -3.33 -16.97 17.46
N VAL A 47 -2.90 -17.14 18.71
CA VAL A 47 -2.61 -16.03 19.62
C VAL A 47 -1.22 -15.48 19.30
N PRO A 48 -1.07 -14.17 18.97
CA PRO A 48 0.25 -13.59 18.71
C PRO A 48 1.21 -13.79 19.89
N PRO A 49 2.46 -14.27 19.66
CA PRO A 49 3.39 -14.54 20.75
C PRO A 49 3.86 -13.24 21.41
N SER A 50 3.78 -13.18 22.74
CA SER A 50 4.39 -12.09 23.52
C SER A 50 5.90 -12.28 23.69
N LYS A 51 6.36 -13.53 23.61
CA LYS A 51 7.77 -13.92 23.61
C LYS A 51 7.99 -15.11 22.68
N PHE A 52 9.16 -15.19 22.08
CA PHE A 52 9.59 -16.34 21.27
C PHE A 52 11.10 -16.53 21.36
N THR A 53 11.60 -17.71 21.01
CA THR A 53 13.03 -17.96 20.84
C THR A 53 13.34 -18.17 19.36
N TRP A 54 14.44 -17.59 18.89
CA TRP A 54 14.83 -17.68 17.49
C TRP A 54 16.34 -17.85 17.34
N ARG A 55 16.71 -18.66 16.33
CA ARG A 55 18.05 -18.84 15.78
C ARG A 55 17.92 -19.15 14.30
N TYR A 56 18.96 -18.89 13.54
CA TYR A 56 19.00 -19.18 12.10
C TYR A 56 20.40 -19.67 11.69
N VAL A 57 20.51 -20.19 10.48
CA VAL A 57 21.80 -20.53 9.86
C VAL A 57 22.30 -19.29 9.14
N ALA A 58 23.44 -18.77 9.56
CA ALA A 58 24.07 -17.61 8.95
C ALA A 58 24.70 -17.96 7.58
N LYS A 59 25.13 -16.92 6.83
CA LYS A 59 25.71 -17.09 5.48
C LYS A 59 26.98 -17.98 5.47
N ASP A 60 27.71 -18.00 6.58
CA ASP A 60 28.89 -18.86 6.82
C ASP A 60 28.53 -20.30 7.23
N LYS A 61 27.25 -20.66 7.17
CA LYS A 61 26.67 -21.96 7.55
C LYS A 61 26.73 -22.26 9.05
N GLN A 62 27.07 -21.27 9.90
CA GLN A 62 27.03 -21.44 11.35
C GLN A 62 25.63 -21.18 11.91
N VAL A 63 25.25 -21.95 12.92
CA VAL A 63 23.97 -21.76 13.62
C VAL A 63 24.14 -20.68 14.68
N THR A 64 23.31 -19.64 14.64
CA THR A 64 23.36 -18.58 15.66
C THR A 64 22.93 -19.13 17.03
N PRO A 65 23.39 -18.53 18.15
CA PRO A 65 22.87 -18.86 19.47
C PRO A 65 21.36 -18.69 19.53
N LEU A 66 20.68 -19.58 20.25
CA LEU A 66 19.25 -19.45 20.52
C LEU A 66 19.03 -18.28 21.48
N LYS A 67 18.24 -17.28 21.07
CA LYS A 67 17.96 -16.10 21.87
C LYS A 67 16.46 -15.89 22.03
N ALA A 68 16.04 -15.46 23.22
CA ALA A 68 14.66 -15.08 23.53
C ALA A 68 14.41 -13.61 23.15
N TRP A 69 13.21 -13.34 22.63
CA TRP A 69 12.80 -12.05 22.11
C TRP A 69 11.37 -11.73 22.51
N THR A 70 11.08 -10.43 22.66
CA THR A 70 9.74 -9.90 22.40
C THR A 70 9.66 -9.44 20.95
N PRO A 71 8.48 -9.38 20.31
CA PRO A 71 8.35 -8.84 18.95
C PRO A 71 8.92 -7.41 18.80
N LYS A 72 8.75 -6.56 19.84
CA LYS A 72 9.27 -5.18 19.83
C LYS A 72 10.80 -5.13 19.88
N ASP A 73 11.43 -5.95 20.71
CA ASP A 73 12.90 -5.98 20.81
C ASP A 73 13.52 -6.64 19.57
N PHE A 74 12.83 -7.62 19.00
CA PHE A 74 13.21 -8.22 17.73
C PHE A 74 13.19 -7.20 16.60
N TYR A 75 12.11 -6.42 16.46
CA TYR A 75 12.01 -5.35 15.49
C TYR A 75 13.18 -4.35 15.62
N LYS A 76 13.42 -3.85 16.84
CA LYS A 76 14.50 -2.89 17.11
C LYS A 76 15.88 -3.42 16.74
N THR A 77 16.13 -4.72 16.92
CA THR A 77 17.45 -5.33 16.71
C THR A 77 17.65 -5.83 15.28
N ALA A 78 16.63 -6.43 14.68
CA ALA A 78 16.72 -7.09 13.37
C ALA A 78 16.37 -6.16 12.20
N ILE A 79 15.52 -5.15 12.43
CA ILE A 79 15.05 -4.22 11.40
C ILE A 79 15.54 -2.80 11.74
N GLY A 80 15.19 -2.30 12.93
CA GLY A 80 15.71 -1.04 13.48
C GLY A 80 15.39 0.22 12.66
N ALA A 81 14.53 0.12 11.65
CA ALA A 81 14.13 1.26 10.83
C ALA A 81 13.26 2.22 11.63
N ASP A 82 13.45 3.52 11.41
CA ASP A 82 12.51 4.54 11.86
C ASP A 82 11.40 4.67 10.81
N LEU A 83 10.19 4.18 11.13
CA LEU A 83 9.07 4.25 10.19
C LEU A 83 8.57 5.69 9.99
N ASP A 84 8.86 6.60 10.92
CA ASP A 84 8.50 8.02 10.81
C ASP A 84 9.39 8.78 9.80
N ASP A 85 10.53 8.19 9.40
CA ASP A 85 11.39 8.71 8.33
C ASP A 85 10.78 8.49 6.94
N PHE A 86 9.72 7.69 6.81
CA PHE A 86 9.08 7.43 5.53
C PHE A 86 7.82 8.28 5.34
N VAL A 87 7.59 8.68 4.09
CA VAL A 87 6.38 9.41 3.68
C VAL A 87 5.75 8.76 2.46
N ALA A 88 4.42 8.79 2.41
CA ALA A 88 3.68 8.35 1.24
C ALA A 88 3.43 9.54 0.31
N LEU A 89 3.96 9.46 -0.91
CA LEU A 89 3.74 10.44 -1.98
C LEU A 89 2.70 9.89 -2.94
N TYR A 90 1.64 10.66 -3.16
CA TYR A 90 0.56 10.30 -4.08
C TYR A 90 0.59 11.18 -5.33
N SER A 91 0.08 10.65 -6.44
CA SER A 91 -0.17 11.41 -7.67
C SER A 91 -1.55 11.09 -8.24
N ILE A 92 -2.52 11.88 -7.84
CA ILE A 92 -3.94 11.76 -8.16
C ILE A 92 -4.33 12.96 -9.03
N PRO A 93 -4.55 12.77 -10.34
CA PRO A 93 -4.76 13.87 -11.30
C PRO A 93 -6.13 14.57 -11.16
N THR A 94 -7.04 14.00 -10.35
CA THR A 94 -8.35 14.60 -10.03
C THR A 94 -8.31 15.50 -8.80
N LEU A 95 -7.22 15.50 -8.05
CA LEU A 95 -7.00 16.34 -6.88
C LEU A 95 -5.92 17.40 -7.18
N ALA A 96 -5.99 18.55 -6.51
CA ALA A 96 -4.93 19.56 -6.64
C ALA A 96 -3.59 19.00 -6.12
N TYR A 97 -2.52 19.25 -6.86
CA TYR A 97 -1.15 18.92 -6.45
C TYR A 97 -0.62 19.91 -5.41
N GLN A 98 0.49 19.54 -4.77
CA GLN A 98 1.14 20.28 -3.69
C GLN A 98 0.20 20.56 -2.51
N LYS A 99 -0.66 19.58 -2.21
CA LYS A 99 -1.65 19.66 -1.15
C LYS A 99 -1.68 18.38 -0.34
N LYS A 100 -1.91 18.52 0.97
CA LYS A 100 -2.14 17.41 1.89
C LYS A 100 -3.63 17.08 1.93
N TYR A 101 -3.94 15.80 1.84
CA TYR A 101 -5.30 15.28 1.98
C TYR A 101 -5.34 14.26 3.12
N GLU A 102 -6.50 14.13 3.73
CA GLU A 102 -6.81 13.14 4.76
C GLU A 102 -8.13 12.47 4.38
N ILE A 103 -8.22 11.15 4.44
CA ILE A 103 -9.45 10.42 4.12
C ILE A 103 -10.23 10.20 5.43
N ASP A 104 -11.46 10.71 5.50
CA ASP A 104 -12.29 10.55 6.70
C ASP A 104 -12.54 9.06 7.00
N LEU A 105 -12.56 8.71 8.29
CA LEU A 105 -12.73 7.36 8.83
C LEU A 105 -11.68 6.30 8.40
N ASP A 106 -10.66 6.67 7.62
CA ASP A 106 -9.61 5.75 7.18
C ASP A 106 -8.50 5.64 8.24
N ARG A 107 -8.73 4.79 9.26
CA ARG A 107 -7.72 4.49 10.29
C ARG A 107 -7.85 3.08 10.84
N ALA A 108 -6.71 2.49 11.19
CA ALA A 108 -6.65 1.17 11.83
C ALA A 108 -6.55 1.21 13.37
N LEU A 109 -6.12 2.34 13.94
CA LEU A 109 -5.96 2.54 15.38
C LEU A 109 -6.82 3.72 15.83
N LEU A 110 -7.56 3.57 16.94
CA LEU A 110 -8.51 4.58 17.41
C LEU A 110 -7.84 5.93 17.69
N ASP A 111 -6.66 5.89 18.30
CA ASP A 111 -5.91 7.08 18.73
C ASP A 111 -4.87 7.55 17.70
N ALA A 112 -4.83 6.93 16.51
CA ALA A 112 -3.98 7.37 15.41
C ALA A 112 -4.75 8.35 14.50
N PRO A 113 -4.05 9.26 13.81
CA PRO A 113 -4.68 10.08 12.79
C PRO A 113 -5.27 9.21 11.68
N ASN A 114 -6.22 9.74 10.91
CA ASN A 114 -6.61 9.09 9.68
C ASN A 114 -5.44 9.07 8.70
N MET A 115 -5.55 8.19 7.72
CA MET A 115 -4.63 8.13 6.60
C MET A 115 -4.60 9.50 5.91
N PHE A 116 -3.41 10.06 5.82
CA PHE A 116 -3.15 11.28 5.08
C PHE A 116 -2.03 11.07 4.08
N PHE A 117 -2.02 11.90 3.04
CA PHE A 117 -1.00 11.89 2.01
C PHE A 117 -0.76 13.28 1.44
N VAL A 118 0.40 13.46 0.81
CA VAL A 118 0.66 14.63 -0.04
C VAL A 118 0.50 14.24 -1.48
N ASN A 119 -0.41 14.92 -2.18
CA ASN A 119 -0.59 14.77 -3.62
C ASN A 119 0.41 15.67 -4.33
N CYS A 120 1.21 15.12 -5.23
CA CYS A 120 2.25 15.83 -5.97
C CYS A 120 2.35 15.32 -7.42
N PRO A 121 3.00 16.08 -8.32
CA PRO A 121 3.16 15.65 -9.71
C PRO A 121 3.86 14.29 -9.80
N LEU A 122 3.47 13.48 -10.79
CA LEU A 122 3.98 12.11 -10.95
C LEU A 122 5.51 12.04 -11.03
N GLU A 123 6.15 13.03 -11.65
CA GLU A 123 7.60 13.14 -11.75
C GLU A 123 8.30 13.14 -10.38
N VAL A 124 7.66 13.69 -9.35
CA VAL A 124 8.21 13.66 -7.98
C VAL A 124 8.29 12.22 -7.46
N LEU A 125 7.25 11.41 -7.73
CA LEU A 125 7.21 10.01 -7.33
C LEU A 125 8.27 9.20 -8.09
N LYS A 126 8.34 9.39 -9.42
CA LYS A 126 9.31 8.71 -10.28
C LYS A 126 10.76 9.03 -9.88
N GLU A 127 11.07 10.30 -9.68
CA GLU A 127 12.42 10.72 -9.28
C GLU A 127 12.78 10.18 -7.89
N ALA A 128 11.88 10.31 -6.89
CA ALA A 128 12.12 9.77 -5.56
C ALA A 128 12.33 8.25 -5.58
N ALA A 129 11.49 7.52 -6.32
CA ALA A 129 11.61 6.07 -6.46
C ALA A 129 12.91 5.67 -7.18
N LYS A 130 13.25 6.36 -8.28
CA LYS A 130 14.52 6.16 -9.01
C LYS A 130 15.72 6.39 -8.10
N THR A 131 15.74 7.50 -7.35
CA THR A 131 16.81 7.81 -6.41
C THR A 131 16.96 6.73 -5.35
N CYS A 132 15.85 6.25 -4.76
CA CYS A 132 15.89 5.14 -3.81
C CYS A 132 16.52 3.88 -4.44
N VAL A 133 15.99 3.42 -5.57
CA VAL A 133 16.43 2.18 -6.20
C VAL A 133 17.89 2.25 -6.63
N LEU A 134 18.34 3.38 -7.19
CA LEU A 134 19.76 3.60 -7.55
C LEU A 134 20.69 3.71 -6.31
N SER A 135 20.12 3.93 -5.13
CA SER A 135 20.85 3.97 -3.84
C SER A 135 20.68 2.69 -3.02
N ASP A 136 20.39 1.56 -3.68
CA ASP A 136 20.16 0.24 -3.08
C ASP A 136 19.01 0.21 -2.05
N ARG A 137 18.00 1.07 -2.24
CA ARG A 137 16.78 1.08 -1.41
C ARG A 137 15.57 0.66 -2.23
N LEU A 138 14.93 -0.41 -1.78
CA LEU A 138 13.68 -0.89 -2.35
C LEU A 138 12.55 0.09 -2.04
N VAL A 139 11.59 0.20 -2.96
CA VAL A 139 10.48 1.15 -2.84
C VAL A 139 9.16 0.41 -2.88
N TRP A 140 8.39 0.51 -1.79
CA TRP A 140 7.01 0.06 -1.79
C TRP A 140 6.18 1.03 -2.64
N PHE A 141 5.28 0.49 -3.47
CA PHE A 141 4.36 1.28 -4.26
C PHE A 141 2.99 0.61 -4.38
N GLY A 142 1.97 1.44 -4.60
CA GLY A 142 0.60 1.03 -4.86
C GLY A 142 0.18 1.42 -6.28
N ALA A 143 -0.50 0.48 -6.94
CA ALA A 143 -0.93 0.61 -8.32
C ALA A 143 -2.29 -0.06 -8.56
N ASP A 144 -2.88 0.18 -9.73
CA ASP A 144 -3.90 -0.71 -10.29
C ASP A 144 -3.23 -1.78 -11.17
N VAL A 145 -2.84 -2.91 -10.56
CA VAL A 145 -2.09 -3.97 -11.26
C VAL A 145 -2.95 -4.71 -12.29
N SER A 146 -4.27 -4.53 -12.28
CA SER A 146 -5.18 -5.22 -13.21
C SER A 146 -5.14 -4.61 -14.62
N GLN A 147 -4.67 -3.37 -14.74
CA GLN A 147 -4.58 -2.66 -16.00
C GLN A 147 -3.38 -3.13 -16.80
N ASP A 148 -3.59 -3.45 -18.08
CA ASP A 148 -2.53 -3.73 -19.06
C ASP A 148 -1.39 -4.62 -18.55
N MET A 149 -1.77 -5.68 -17.83
CA MET A 149 -0.89 -6.70 -17.29
C MET A 149 -0.96 -7.99 -18.14
N GLN A 150 0.21 -8.58 -18.40
CA GLN A 150 0.36 -9.98 -18.78
C GLN A 150 1.01 -10.75 -17.64
N ARG A 151 0.23 -11.60 -16.98
CA ARG A 151 0.60 -12.24 -15.71
C ARG A 151 1.65 -13.33 -15.87
N GLU A 152 1.55 -14.12 -16.93
CA GLU A 152 2.44 -15.27 -17.15
C GLU A 152 3.85 -14.79 -17.51
N GLU A 153 3.95 -13.82 -18.41
CA GLU A 153 5.19 -13.19 -18.84
C GLU A 153 5.73 -12.17 -17.83
N GLY A 154 4.89 -11.71 -16.91
CA GLY A 154 5.24 -10.72 -15.90
C GLY A 154 5.46 -9.34 -16.50
N LEU A 155 4.59 -8.91 -17.43
CA LEU A 155 4.71 -7.62 -18.09
C LEU A 155 3.63 -6.67 -17.59
N LEU A 156 4.05 -5.46 -17.25
CA LEU A 156 3.17 -4.32 -16.98
C LEU A 156 3.51 -3.26 -18.04
N MET A 157 2.70 -3.16 -19.09
CA MET A 157 3.01 -2.33 -20.25
C MET A 157 1.72 -1.78 -20.86
N PRO A 158 1.56 -0.45 -21.03
CA PRO A 158 0.36 0.11 -21.63
C PRO A 158 0.10 -0.52 -23.00
N GLY A 159 -1.15 -0.88 -23.27
CA GLY A 159 -1.52 -1.48 -24.55
C GLY A 159 -0.87 -2.83 -24.84
N VAL A 160 -0.47 -3.60 -23.81
CA VAL A 160 0.04 -4.98 -24.00
C VAL A 160 -0.95 -5.89 -24.74
N ARG A 161 -2.22 -5.50 -24.83
CA ARG A 161 -3.24 -6.07 -25.70
C ARG A 161 -3.74 -4.98 -26.66
N ASP A 162 -3.57 -5.22 -27.96
CA ASP A 162 -4.03 -4.30 -29.00
C ASP A 162 -5.52 -4.48 -29.32
N PHE A 163 -6.37 -4.03 -28.39
CA PHE A 163 -7.82 -4.05 -28.57
C PHE A 163 -8.29 -3.09 -29.66
N ALA A 164 -7.56 -2.00 -29.90
CA ALA A 164 -7.95 -1.00 -30.87
C ALA A 164 -7.93 -1.57 -32.29
N SER A 165 -6.86 -2.27 -32.67
CA SER A 165 -6.80 -2.97 -33.96
C SER A 165 -7.77 -4.14 -34.04
N LEU A 166 -7.94 -4.89 -32.94
CA LEU A 166 -8.81 -6.06 -32.91
C LEU A 166 -10.29 -5.70 -33.17
N TYR A 167 -10.77 -4.62 -32.56
CA TYR A 167 -12.18 -4.21 -32.64
C TYR A 167 -12.42 -3.04 -33.59
N GLY A 168 -11.37 -2.38 -34.10
CA GLY A 168 -11.49 -1.21 -34.97
C GLY A 168 -12.06 0.02 -34.24
N MET A 169 -11.72 0.20 -32.96
CA MET A 169 -12.25 1.27 -32.09
C MET A 169 -11.15 1.90 -31.25
N ASP A 170 -11.27 3.19 -30.93
CA ASP A 170 -10.35 3.87 -30.03
C ASP A 170 -10.75 3.66 -28.56
N PHE A 171 -9.83 3.14 -27.75
CA PHE A 171 -9.99 2.90 -26.31
C PHE A 171 -8.97 3.69 -25.46
N ALA A 172 -8.22 4.60 -26.10
CA ALA A 172 -7.23 5.42 -25.42
C ALA A 172 -7.90 6.32 -24.37
N MET A 173 -7.24 6.46 -23.23
CA MET A 173 -7.64 7.36 -22.17
C MET A 173 -6.37 7.98 -21.59
N ASP A 174 -6.39 9.27 -21.33
CA ASP A 174 -5.33 9.91 -20.57
C ASP A 174 -5.37 9.51 -19.09
N ARG A 175 -4.32 9.86 -18.34
CA ARG A 175 -4.23 9.52 -16.91
C ARG A 175 -5.40 10.12 -16.12
N ARG A 176 -5.84 11.35 -16.43
CA ARG A 176 -6.91 12.02 -15.68
C ARG A 176 -8.25 11.33 -15.94
N GLU A 177 -8.56 11.03 -17.20
CA GLU A 177 -9.76 10.30 -17.61
C GLU A 177 -9.82 8.93 -16.96
N CYS A 178 -8.70 8.21 -16.85
CA CYS A 178 -8.63 6.92 -16.15
C CYS A 178 -9.08 7.01 -14.69
N PHE A 179 -8.75 8.09 -13.97
CA PHE A 179 -9.13 8.27 -12.57
C PHE A 179 -10.57 8.80 -12.44
N GLU A 180 -10.98 9.75 -13.29
CA GLU A 180 -12.35 10.30 -13.27
C GLU A 180 -13.41 9.24 -13.58
N SER A 181 -13.11 8.34 -14.52
CA SER A 181 -13.98 7.22 -14.88
C SER A 181 -13.90 6.03 -13.92
N ARG A 182 -13.00 6.06 -12.93
CA ARG A 182 -12.64 4.92 -12.08
C ARG A 182 -12.14 3.69 -12.85
N ARG A 183 -11.65 3.88 -14.09
CA ARG A 183 -10.93 2.83 -14.82
C ARG A 183 -9.68 2.41 -14.07
N SER A 184 -8.98 3.34 -13.43
CA SER A 184 -7.84 3.02 -12.55
C SER A 184 -8.14 3.43 -11.11
N VAL A 185 -8.11 2.43 -10.23
CA VAL A 185 -8.20 2.60 -8.77
C VAL A 185 -7.15 1.69 -8.15
N PRO A 186 -6.35 2.17 -7.18
CA PRO A 186 -5.33 1.33 -6.55
C PRO A 186 -5.97 0.06 -5.98
N ASN A 187 -5.39 -1.09 -6.29
CA ASN A 187 -5.91 -2.40 -5.85
C ASN A 187 -4.81 -3.36 -5.38
N HIS A 188 -3.54 -3.03 -5.59
CA HIS A 188 -2.44 -3.92 -5.24
C HIS A 188 -1.17 -3.14 -4.93
N ASN A 189 -0.36 -3.73 -4.04
CA ASN A 189 0.89 -3.15 -3.59
C ASN A 189 2.06 -4.09 -3.89
N MET A 190 3.15 -3.53 -4.40
CA MET A 190 4.34 -4.25 -4.85
C MET A 190 5.62 -3.48 -4.46
N VAL A 191 6.78 -3.99 -4.87
CA VAL A 191 8.08 -3.38 -4.52
C VAL A 191 8.93 -3.17 -5.76
N PHE A 192 9.43 -1.95 -5.98
CA PHE A 192 10.49 -1.70 -6.96
C PHE A 192 11.83 -2.18 -6.41
N THR A 193 12.49 -3.04 -7.16
CA THR A 193 13.78 -3.66 -6.82
C THR A 193 14.89 -3.36 -7.82
N GLY A 194 14.55 -2.72 -8.94
CA GLY A 194 15.50 -2.30 -9.96
C GLY A 194 14.87 -1.29 -10.91
N VAL A 195 15.71 -0.52 -11.58
CA VAL A 195 15.31 0.46 -12.59
C VAL A 195 16.33 0.44 -13.72
N ASP A 196 15.86 0.46 -14.96
CA ASP A 196 16.69 0.70 -16.13
C ASP A 196 16.53 2.17 -16.53
N VAL A 197 17.64 2.85 -16.82
CA VAL A 197 17.70 4.30 -17.03
C VAL A 197 18.41 4.58 -18.35
N ALA A 198 17.74 5.31 -19.24
CA ALA A 198 18.31 5.84 -20.48
C ALA A 198 18.21 7.36 -20.46
N ASP A 199 19.30 8.06 -20.81
CA ASP A 199 19.37 9.53 -20.82
C ASP A 199 18.89 10.19 -19.52
N GLY A 200 19.19 9.55 -18.38
CA GLY A 200 18.82 10.03 -17.05
C GLY A 200 17.35 9.77 -16.65
N LYS A 201 16.55 9.16 -17.53
CA LYS A 201 15.13 8.87 -17.29
C LYS A 201 14.87 7.36 -17.17
N PRO A 202 13.97 6.93 -16.27
CA PRO A 202 13.52 5.54 -16.22
C PRO A 202 12.91 5.11 -17.57
N VAL A 203 13.23 3.89 -18.01
CA VAL A 203 12.58 3.27 -19.18
C VAL A 203 11.78 2.02 -18.82
N LYS A 204 12.21 1.31 -17.77
CA LYS A 204 11.47 0.21 -17.16
C LYS A 204 11.93 -0.03 -15.72
N TRP A 205 11.09 -0.70 -14.97
CA TRP A 205 11.26 -0.99 -13.56
C TRP A 205 11.18 -2.51 -13.35
N LEU A 206 12.02 -3.02 -12.45
CA LEU A 206 11.91 -4.38 -11.95
C LEU A 206 11.05 -4.37 -10.69
N VAL A 207 9.98 -5.17 -10.72
CA VAL A 207 8.95 -5.21 -9.68
C VAL A 207 8.95 -6.58 -9.04
N GLU A 208 9.11 -6.64 -7.72
CA GLU A 208 8.84 -7.83 -6.93
C GLU A 208 7.37 -7.88 -6.54
N ASN A 209 6.71 -9.00 -6.87
CA ASN A 209 5.31 -9.24 -6.53
C ASN A 209 5.20 -10.34 -5.46
N SER A 210 4.02 -10.45 -4.83
CA SER A 210 3.75 -11.33 -3.68
C SER A 210 2.87 -12.55 -4.01
N TRP A 211 2.70 -12.88 -5.30
CA TRP A 211 1.86 -13.99 -5.77
C TRP A 211 2.61 -15.32 -5.96
N GLY A 212 3.76 -15.48 -5.32
CA GLY A 212 4.64 -16.65 -5.47
C GLY A 212 5.53 -16.59 -6.71
N ASP A 213 6.18 -17.70 -7.03
CA ASP A 213 7.24 -17.78 -8.04
C ASP A 213 6.77 -18.12 -9.46
N LYS A 214 5.47 -18.41 -9.65
CA LYS A 214 4.93 -18.87 -10.94
C LYS A 214 4.66 -17.73 -11.93
N GLY A 215 4.33 -16.54 -11.44
CA GLY A 215 4.04 -15.39 -12.30
C GLY A 215 5.33 -14.68 -12.72
N GLY A 216 5.39 -14.24 -13.97
CA GLY A 216 6.57 -13.57 -14.52
C GLY A 216 7.85 -14.39 -14.37
N LYS A 217 8.96 -13.70 -14.09
CA LYS A 217 10.25 -14.35 -13.87
C LYS A 217 10.48 -14.59 -12.39
N LYS A 218 10.04 -15.74 -11.88
CA LYS A 218 10.15 -16.12 -10.45
C LYS A 218 9.46 -15.12 -9.51
N GLY A 219 8.28 -14.64 -9.88
CA GLY A 219 7.53 -13.63 -9.11
C GLY A 219 7.89 -12.18 -9.44
N TYR A 220 8.89 -11.95 -10.29
CA TYR A 220 9.29 -10.61 -10.72
C TYR A 220 8.66 -10.21 -12.05
N TYR A 221 8.24 -8.95 -12.13
CA TYR A 221 7.59 -8.32 -13.27
C TYR A 221 8.50 -7.23 -13.85
N THR A 222 8.46 -7.07 -15.16
CA THR A 222 9.04 -5.92 -15.88
C THR A 222 7.94 -4.93 -16.17
N MET A 223 8.04 -3.74 -15.59
CA MET A 223 7.10 -2.65 -15.78
C MET A 223 7.70 -1.59 -16.68
N MET A 224 7.12 -1.36 -17.86
CA MET A 224 7.56 -0.25 -18.71
C MET A 224 7.21 1.09 -18.05
N ASP A 225 8.04 2.11 -18.21
CA ASP A 225 7.85 3.38 -17.51
C ASP A 225 6.51 4.06 -17.85
N GLY A 226 6.01 3.87 -19.08
CA GLY A 226 4.66 4.31 -19.47
C GLY A 226 3.55 3.67 -18.64
N TRP A 227 3.74 2.46 -18.08
CA TRP A 227 2.74 1.85 -17.20
C TRP A 227 2.65 2.61 -15.86
N PHE A 228 3.79 3.10 -15.36
CA PHE A 228 3.84 4.00 -14.20
C PHE A 228 2.98 5.25 -14.46
N ASP A 229 3.10 5.82 -15.66
CA ASP A 229 2.40 7.04 -16.08
C ASP A 229 0.88 6.95 -16.00
N HIS A 230 0.32 5.76 -16.11
CA HIS A 230 -1.13 5.59 -16.05
C HIS A 230 -1.60 5.03 -14.71
N PHE A 231 -0.87 4.09 -14.10
CA PHE A 231 -1.49 3.18 -13.13
C PHE A 231 -0.81 3.13 -11.75
N VAL A 232 0.32 3.80 -11.53
CA VAL A 232 0.93 3.93 -10.18
C VAL A 232 0.37 5.16 -9.49
N GLN A 233 -0.19 5.01 -8.28
CA GLN A 233 -0.78 6.12 -7.51
C GLN A 233 0.11 6.60 -6.38
N VAL A 234 0.86 5.69 -5.75
CA VAL A 234 1.58 5.97 -4.51
C VAL A 234 2.94 5.29 -4.48
N VAL A 235 3.93 5.99 -3.96
CA VAL A 235 5.22 5.42 -3.52
C VAL A 235 5.48 5.80 -2.06
N VAL A 236 6.13 4.91 -1.32
CA VAL A 236 6.60 5.19 0.04
C VAL A 236 8.11 5.26 0.03
N VAL A 237 8.64 6.44 0.37
CA VAL A 237 10.06 6.79 0.25
C VAL A 237 10.54 7.50 1.53
N PRO A 238 11.84 7.40 1.88
CA PRO A 238 12.39 8.16 2.98
C PRO A 238 12.34 9.66 2.69
N ARG A 239 12.16 10.47 3.73
CA ARG A 239 12.09 11.93 3.64
C ARG A 239 13.32 12.54 2.95
N SER A 240 14.49 11.92 3.12
CA SER A 240 15.76 12.38 2.56
C SER A 240 15.82 12.49 1.04
N VAL A 241 14.97 11.77 0.30
CA VAL A 241 14.91 11.84 -1.18
C VAL A 241 13.79 12.75 -1.70
N VAL A 242 12.99 13.33 -0.81
CA VAL A 242 11.83 14.14 -1.17
C VAL A 242 12.23 15.62 -1.20
N PRO A 243 11.87 16.38 -2.25
CA PRO A 243 12.15 17.81 -2.30
C PRO A 243 11.57 18.55 -1.09
N LYS A 244 12.34 19.49 -0.52
CA LYS A 244 11.90 20.27 0.65
C LYS A 244 10.52 20.91 0.46
N ALA A 245 10.25 21.46 -0.73
CA ALA A 245 8.97 22.07 -1.04
C ALA A 245 7.77 21.11 -0.89
N VAL A 246 7.96 19.81 -1.14
CA VAL A 246 6.93 18.77 -0.94
C VAL A 246 6.87 18.37 0.54
N LEU A 247 8.02 18.25 1.21
CA LEU A 247 8.09 17.96 2.65
C LEU A 247 7.37 19.04 3.49
N ASP A 248 7.51 20.30 3.11
CA ASP A 248 6.86 21.43 3.78
C ASP A 248 5.32 21.30 3.72
N VAL A 249 4.75 20.64 2.70
CA VAL A 249 3.30 20.39 2.57
C VAL A 249 2.78 19.45 3.67
N PHE A 250 3.59 18.50 4.16
CA PHE A 250 3.16 17.58 5.22
C PHE A 250 2.79 18.30 6.54
N ALA A 251 3.38 19.47 6.78
CA ALA A 251 3.10 20.32 7.94
C ALA A 251 1.83 21.18 7.79
N THR A 252 1.22 21.21 6.61
CA THR A 252 -0.03 21.97 6.36
C THR A 252 -1.26 21.22 6.89
N GLN A 253 -2.36 21.94 7.03
CA GLN A 253 -3.66 21.34 7.33
C GLN A 253 -4.12 20.51 6.13
N ALA A 254 -4.57 19.28 6.39
CA ALA A 254 -5.11 18.42 5.36
C ALA A 254 -6.50 18.89 4.91
N GLU A 255 -6.78 18.78 3.62
CA GLU A 255 -8.15 18.80 3.11
C GLU A 255 -8.80 17.43 3.35
N LEU A 256 -9.98 17.43 3.97
CA LEU A 256 -10.70 16.21 4.30
C LEU A 256 -11.45 15.67 3.07
N LEU A 257 -11.11 14.46 2.66
CA LEU A 257 -11.79 13.68 1.64
C LEU A 257 -12.87 12.80 2.27
N PRO A 258 -13.95 12.49 1.55
CA PRO A 258 -15.02 11.65 2.07
C PRO A 258 -14.56 10.20 2.32
N PRO A 259 -15.24 9.44 3.19
CA PRO A 259 -14.90 8.05 3.50
C PRO A 259 -15.18 7.06 2.34
N TRP A 260 -15.61 7.54 1.18
CA TRP A 260 -15.78 6.73 -0.05
C TRP A 260 -14.88 7.22 -1.18
N ASP A 261 -13.86 8.03 -0.87
CA ASP A 261 -12.85 8.43 -1.84
C ASP A 261 -12.22 7.19 -2.48
N PRO A 262 -12.02 7.15 -3.82
CA PRO A 262 -11.43 6.00 -4.50
C PRO A 262 -10.08 5.56 -3.92
N MET A 263 -9.31 6.46 -3.31
CA MET A 263 -8.01 6.12 -2.72
C MET A 263 -8.14 5.27 -1.46
N MET A 264 -9.30 5.24 -0.80
CA MET A 264 -9.58 4.30 0.28
C MET A 264 -9.65 2.84 -0.23
N SER A 265 -10.01 2.65 -1.50
CA SER A 265 -10.19 1.31 -2.09
C SER A 265 -8.89 0.51 -2.17
N ALA A 266 -7.72 1.16 -2.11
CA ALA A 266 -6.40 0.52 -2.11
C ALA A 266 -6.22 -0.53 -1.01
N LEU A 267 -7.02 -0.44 0.07
CA LEU A 267 -6.92 -1.26 1.26
C LEU A 267 -8.14 -2.16 1.49
N ASN A 268 -9.16 -2.06 0.63
CA ASN A 268 -10.29 -2.97 0.65
C ASN A 268 -9.90 -4.27 -0.07
N VAL A 269 -9.35 -5.20 0.72
CA VAL A 269 -9.21 -6.60 0.31
C VAL A 269 -10.63 -7.18 0.20
N GLU A 270 -11.18 -7.24 -1.01
CA GLU A 270 -12.34 -8.09 -1.30
C GLU A 270 -12.00 -9.58 -1.12
#